data_AF-A0A9E5IBT9-F1
#
_entry.id   AF-A0A9E5IBT9-F1
#
_cell.length_a   1.000
_cell.length_b   1.000
_cell.length_c   1.000
_cell.angle_alpha   90.00
_cell.angle_beta   90.00
_cell.angle_gamma   90.00
#
_symmetry.space_group_name_H-M   'P 1'
#
loop_
_entity.id
_entity.type
_entity.pdbx_description
1 polymer ?
#
loop_
_entity_poly.entity_id
_entity_poly.type
_entity_poly.pdbx_seq_one_letter_code
_entity_poly.pdbx_strand_id
1 'polypeptide(L)'
;MNTEKLEQPSGAEPSETNRPYFSLSDLFFMVIAGALGIGIVQLGFSTWVDGRHTESAKSSGESIVSWMTEAASKRSSAGEGSANECSGEDKNWLDCREWLVSSSGPFKGLSNQISRSNKLFSPACDRTKLDTLGSIIFEKGTPKPPDGASLAYAPLADDEPLGAPLSLRLSICGRGFSVIRVAEFTF
;
A
#
# COMPACT_ATOMS: atom_id res chain seq x y z
N MET A 1 65.68 -10.23 -81.23
CA MET A 1 65.09 -11.33 -80.43
C MET A 1 65.48 -11.08 -78.98
N ASN A 2 64.62 -10.95 -77.97
CA ASN A 2 63.17 -11.00 -77.84
C ASN A 2 62.79 -10.16 -76.60
N THR A 3 61.56 -9.66 -76.62
CA THR A 3 60.74 -9.07 -75.55
C THR A 3 60.46 -10.02 -74.39
N GLU A 4 60.43 -9.51 -73.16
CA GLU A 4 59.58 -9.95 -72.02
C GLU A 4 59.88 -9.01 -70.83
N LYS A 5 58.98 -8.62 -69.93
CA LYS A 5 57.55 -8.29 -69.89
C LYS A 5 57.37 -7.57 -68.53
N LEU A 6 56.49 -6.57 -68.49
CA LEU A 6 56.10 -5.85 -67.26
C LEU A 6 55.47 -6.80 -66.23
N GLU A 7 55.86 -6.65 -64.97
CA GLU A 7 54.98 -7.02 -63.84
C GLU A 7 55.17 -6.01 -62.69
N GLN A 8 54.23 -5.07 -62.59
CA GLN A 8 53.98 -4.31 -61.36
C GLN A 8 53.11 -5.18 -60.44
N PRO A 9 53.42 -5.32 -59.14
CA PRO A 9 52.43 -5.73 -58.18
C PRO A 9 51.47 -4.55 -57.94
N SER A 10 50.35 -4.57 -58.67
CA SER A 10 49.15 -3.81 -58.35
C SER A 10 48.45 -4.48 -57.16
N GLY A 11 48.63 -3.91 -55.98
CA GLY A 11 47.92 -4.30 -54.78
C GLY A 11 47.87 -3.13 -53.81
N ALA A 12 47.05 -2.13 -54.12
CA ALA A 12 46.72 -1.09 -53.15
C ALA A 12 45.85 -1.74 -52.04
N GLU A 13 46.43 -1.90 -50.85
CA GLU A 13 45.62 -2.12 -49.65
C GLU A 13 44.75 -0.86 -49.44
N PRO A 14 43.41 -0.98 -49.33
CA PRO A 14 42.58 0.17 -49.04
C PRO A 14 42.92 0.66 -47.62
N SER A 15 43.36 1.92 -47.52
CA SER A 15 43.70 2.57 -46.26
C SER A 15 42.51 2.55 -45.31
N GLU A 16 42.65 1.81 -44.21
CA GLU A 16 41.74 1.81 -43.07
C GLU A 16 41.89 3.13 -42.30
N THR A 17 41.39 4.24 -42.86
CA THR A 17 41.51 5.53 -42.20
C THR A 17 40.20 6.28 -42.35
N ASN A 18 39.62 6.59 -41.18
CA ASN A 18 38.48 7.47 -40.97
C ASN A 18 37.08 6.83 -40.99
N ARG A 19 36.90 5.73 -40.24
CA ARG A 19 35.56 5.43 -39.69
C ARG A 19 35.31 6.38 -38.50
N PRO A 20 34.20 7.12 -38.45
CA PRO A 20 33.88 7.94 -37.29
C PRO A 20 33.80 7.06 -36.04
N TYR A 21 34.37 7.52 -34.93
CA TYR A 21 34.39 6.80 -33.64
C TYR A 21 32.98 6.50 -33.10
N PHE A 22 31.96 7.16 -33.63
CA PHE A 22 30.57 6.98 -33.26
C PHE A 22 29.71 6.73 -34.50
N SER A 23 29.20 5.50 -34.63
CA SER A 23 28.28 5.11 -35.69
C SER A 23 26.85 5.56 -35.36
N LEU A 24 26.01 5.75 -36.40
CA LEU A 24 24.56 5.91 -36.24
C LEU A 24 23.94 4.73 -35.47
N SER A 25 24.50 3.53 -35.63
CA SER A 25 24.09 2.35 -34.85
C SER A 25 24.41 2.52 -33.36
N ASP A 26 25.57 3.08 -33.02
CA ASP A 26 25.99 3.31 -31.64
C ASP A 26 25.12 4.40 -30.99
N LEU A 27 24.75 5.43 -31.76
CA LEU A 27 23.79 6.45 -31.31
C LEU A 27 22.44 5.82 -30.93
N PHE A 28 21.88 5.00 -31.83
CA PHE A 28 20.59 4.36 -31.58
C PHE A 28 20.65 3.40 -30.38
N PHE A 29 21.72 2.60 -30.28
CA PHE A 29 21.94 1.72 -29.15
C PHE A 29 22.02 2.49 -27.82
N MET A 30 22.79 3.58 -27.76
CA MET A 30 22.93 4.38 -26.54
C MET A 30 21.61 5.06 -26.14
N VAL A 31 20.82 5.53 -27.11
CA VAL A 31 19.50 6.11 -26.83
C VAL A 31 18.55 5.05 -26.25
N ILE A 32 18.51 3.85 -26.83
CA ILE A 32 17.69 2.74 -26.31
C ILE A 32 18.18 2.33 -24.93
N ALA A 33 19.49 2.12 -24.75
CA ALA A 33 20.06 1.74 -23.47
C ALA A 33 19.77 2.80 -22.38
N GLY A 34 19.87 4.08 -22.72
CA GLY A 34 19.50 5.19 -21.83
C GLY A 34 18.01 5.18 -21.47
N ALA A 35 17.13 5.01 -22.46
CA ALA A 35 15.68 4.93 -22.24
C ALA A 35 15.30 3.74 -21.34
N LEU A 36 15.90 2.57 -21.57
CA LEU A 36 15.71 1.38 -20.73
C LEU A 36 16.20 1.61 -19.30
N GLY A 37 17.38 2.21 -19.14
CA GLY A 37 17.93 2.56 -17.84
C GLY A 37 17.01 3.51 -17.05
N ILE A 38 16.53 4.57 -17.69
CA ILE A 38 15.55 5.50 -17.08
C ILE A 38 14.27 4.76 -16.70
N GLY A 39 13.74 3.90 -17.58
CA GLY A 39 12.53 3.12 -17.31
C GLY A 39 12.68 2.23 -16.08
N ILE A 40 13.81 1.52 -15.94
CA ILE A 40 14.09 0.67 -14.78
C ILE A 40 14.17 1.50 -13.49
N VAL A 41 14.86 2.64 -13.52
CA VAL A 41 14.98 3.53 -12.35
C VAL A 41 13.62 4.06 -11.91
N GLN A 42 12.77 4.49 -12.86
CA GLN A 42 11.42 4.98 -12.55
C GLN A 42 10.52 3.89 -11.96
N LEU A 43 10.58 2.67 -12.51
CA LEU A 43 9.84 1.52 -11.97
C LEU A 43 10.30 1.17 -10.55
N GLY A 44 11.62 1.19 -10.32
CA GLY A 44 12.21 0.96 -8.99
C GLY A 44 11.77 2.01 -7.99
N PHE A 45 11.87 3.30 -8.34
CA PHE A 45 11.46 4.40 -7.49
C PHE A 45 9.97 4.34 -7.12
N SER A 46 9.10 4.09 -8.10
CA SER A 46 7.66 3.98 -7.87
C SER A 46 7.32 2.82 -6.93
N THR A 47 7.97 1.67 -7.12
CA THR A 47 7.78 0.50 -6.25
C THR A 47 8.26 0.78 -4.82
N TRP A 48 9.36 1.50 -4.66
CA TRP A 48 9.87 1.90 -3.35
C TRP A 48 8.94 2.88 -2.62
N VAL A 49 8.44 3.90 -3.33
CA VAL A 49 7.48 4.86 -2.78
C VAL A 49 6.22 4.16 -2.29
N ASP A 50 5.64 3.29 -3.12
CA ASP A 50 4.44 2.52 -2.75
C ASP A 50 4.67 1.59 -1.55
N GLY A 51 5.86 0.99 -1.47
CA GLY A 51 6.28 0.20 -0.30
C GLY A 51 6.28 1.04 0.97
N ARG A 52 6.87 2.25 0.93
CA ARG A 52 6.87 3.15 2.09
C ARG A 52 5.48 3.60 2.52
N HIS A 53 4.59 3.89 1.57
CA HIS A 53 3.21 4.25 1.90
C HIS A 53 2.46 3.10 2.57
N THR A 54 2.70 1.86 2.10
CA THR A 54 2.10 0.66 2.69
C THR A 54 2.58 0.44 4.12
N GLU A 55 3.89 0.58 4.38
CA GLU A 55 4.45 0.45 5.74
C GLU A 55 3.95 1.57 6.67
N SER A 56 3.83 2.80 6.17
CA SER A 56 3.26 3.91 6.96
C SER A 56 1.79 3.69 7.31
N ALA A 57 1.00 3.16 6.36
CA ALA A 57 -0.39 2.81 6.60
C ALA A 57 -0.51 1.66 7.62
N LYS A 58 0.37 0.65 7.53
CA LYS A 58 0.45 -0.45 8.49
C LYS A 58 0.79 0.05 9.89
N SER A 59 1.81 0.88 10.03
CA SER A 59 2.19 1.48 11.33
C SER A 59 1.05 2.33 11.92
N SER A 60 0.31 3.06 11.09
CA SER A 60 -0.90 3.76 11.53
C SER A 60 -1.97 2.78 12.03
N GLY A 61 -2.20 1.68 11.31
CA GLY A 61 -3.08 0.60 11.73
C GLY A 61 -2.66 -0.02 13.07
N GLU A 62 -1.37 -0.30 13.26
CA GLU A 62 -0.84 -0.84 14.53
C GLU A 62 -1.05 0.13 15.69
N SER A 63 -0.89 1.44 15.48
CA SER A 63 -1.18 2.46 16.49
C SER A 63 -2.68 2.53 16.86
N ILE A 64 -3.56 2.24 15.90
CA ILE A 64 -5.00 2.15 16.16
C ILE A 64 -5.32 0.91 16.99
N VAL A 65 -4.76 -0.24 16.61
CA VAL A 65 -4.95 -1.49 17.35
C VAL A 65 -4.45 -1.37 18.79
N SER A 66 -3.28 -0.77 19.00
CA SER A 66 -2.72 -0.62 20.35
C SER A 66 -3.59 0.27 21.22
N TRP A 67 -4.05 1.41 20.69
CA TRP A 67 -4.98 2.30 21.39
C TRP A 67 -6.31 1.60 21.66
N MET A 68 -6.89 0.88 20.68
CA MET A 68 -8.16 0.19 20.86
C MET A 68 -8.05 -0.91 21.91
N THR A 69 -6.96 -1.66 21.94
CA THR A 69 -6.73 -2.71 22.94
C THR A 69 -6.60 -2.11 24.35
N GLU A 70 -5.92 -0.97 24.48
CA GLU A 70 -5.84 -0.24 25.76
C GLU A 70 -7.21 0.32 26.17
N ALA A 71 -7.94 0.90 25.22
CA ALA A 71 -9.28 1.43 25.43
C ALA A 71 -10.29 0.32 25.81
N ALA A 72 -10.19 -0.87 25.22
CA ALA A 72 -10.99 -2.05 25.58
C ALA A 72 -10.76 -2.47 27.04
N SER A 73 -9.48 -2.48 27.47
CA SER A 73 -9.11 -2.78 28.85
C SER A 73 -9.74 -1.78 29.83
N LYS A 74 -9.74 -0.49 29.47
CA LYS A 74 -10.41 0.56 30.25
C LYS A 74 -11.94 0.43 30.22
N ARG A 75 -12.53 0.06 29.08
CA ARG A 75 -13.96 -0.22 28.93
C ARG A 75 -14.41 -1.39 29.81
N SER A 76 -13.58 -2.42 29.94
CA SER A 76 -13.87 -3.59 30.78
C SER A 76 -13.72 -3.34 32.29
N SER A 77 -12.96 -2.30 32.69
CA SER A 77 -12.64 -2.00 34.09
C SER A 77 -13.35 -0.75 34.63
N ALA A 78 -13.73 0.18 33.76
CA ALA A 78 -14.53 1.34 34.11
C ALA A 78 -16.00 1.04 33.78
N GLY A 79 -16.84 0.82 34.80
CA GLY A 79 -18.28 0.93 34.61
C GLY A 79 -18.64 2.33 34.10
N GLU A 80 -19.57 2.42 33.14
CA GLU A 80 -20.32 3.57 32.54
C GLU A 80 -19.62 4.95 32.33
N GLY A 81 -18.36 5.15 32.70
CA GLY A 81 -17.78 6.48 32.92
C GLY A 81 -16.67 6.90 31.95
N SER A 82 -16.40 6.12 30.90
CA SER A 82 -15.43 6.54 29.89
C SER A 82 -16.12 7.49 28.90
N ALA A 83 -15.85 8.78 29.05
CA ALA A 83 -16.55 9.90 28.41
C ALA A 83 -16.29 10.07 26.89
N ASN A 84 -15.93 9.01 26.16
CA ASN A 84 -15.69 9.09 24.71
C ASN A 84 -16.75 8.33 23.91
N GLU A 85 -16.84 8.63 22.62
CA GLU A 85 -17.85 8.05 21.71
C GLU A 85 -17.64 6.55 21.43
N CYS A 86 -16.54 5.95 21.91
CA CYS A 86 -16.26 4.53 21.77
C CYS A 86 -16.59 3.71 23.03
N SER A 87 -17.15 4.35 24.07
CA SER A 87 -17.43 3.72 25.34
C SER A 87 -18.83 4.08 25.85
N GLY A 88 -19.58 3.06 26.25
CA GLY A 88 -20.99 3.17 26.62
C GLY A 88 -21.86 2.13 25.91
N GLU A 89 -23.04 1.88 26.46
CA GLU A 89 -24.02 0.92 25.91
C GLU A 89 -24.79 1.50 24.71
N ASP A 90 -25.07 2.80 24.73
CA ASP A 90 -25.84 3.49 23.68
C ASP A 90 -24.99 3.99 22.50
N LYS A 91 -23.70 3.64 22.46
CA LYS A 91 -22.76 4.10 21.43
C LYS A 91 -22.67 3.11 20.27
N ASN A 92 -22.60 3.63 19.06
CA ASN A 92 -22.41 2.84 17.84
C ASN A 92 -21.02 3.05 17.23
N TRP A 93 -20.68 2.17 16.29
CA TRP A 93 -19.39 2.20 15.61
C TRP A 93 -19.14 3.48 14.80
N LEU A 94 -20.15 4.02 14.11
CA LEU A 94 -20.02 5.22 13.29
C LEU A 94 -19.52 6.41 14.11
N ASP A 95 -20.22 6.71 15.21
CA ASP A 95 -19.90 7.85 16.09
C ASP A 95 -18.50 7.69 16.70
N CYS A 96 -18.17 6.48 17.15
CA CYS A 96 -16.83 6.14 17.62
C CYS A 96 -15.77 6.40 16.54
N ARG A 97 -15.96 5.86 15.33
CA ARG A 97 -15.01 5.97 14.22
C ARG A 97 -14.77 7.41 13.80
N GLU A 98 -15.81 8.23 13.75
CA GLU A 98 -15.68 9.65 13.44
C GLU A 98 -14.97 10.41 14.55
N TRP A 99 -15.30 10.11 15.82
CA TRP A 99 -14.63 10.70 16.96
C TRP A 99 -13.14 10.36 16.99
N LEU A 100 -12.73 9.14 16.65
CA LEU A 100 -11.33 8.70 16.66
C LEU A 100 -10.39 9.64 15.90
N VAL A 101 -10.86 10.19 14.79
CA VAL A 101 -10.10 11.06 13.88
C VAL A 101 -10.49 12.53 13.97
N SER A 102 -11.48 12.84 14.81
CA SER A 102 -11.92 14.22 15.09
C SER A 102 -10.82 15.03 15.79
N SER A 103 -11.05 16.32 15.95
CA SER A 103 -10.12 17.21 16.67
C SER A 103 -9.92 16.84 18.15
N SER A 104 -10.85 16.10 18.75
CA SER A 104 -10.80 15.59 20.12
C SER A 104 -10.37 14.12 20.21
N GLY A 105 -10.18 13.46 19.08
CA GLY A 105 -9.82 12.06 19.00
C GLY A 105 -8.31 11.80 19.14
N PRO A 106 -7.92 10.56 19.49
CA PRO A 106 -6.52 10.14 19.59
C PRO A 106 -5.77 10.20 18.25
N PHE A 107 -6.48 10.11 17.12
CA PHE A 107 -5.91 10.08 15.78
C PHE A 107 -6.20 11.34 14.98
N LYS A 108 -6.28 12.49 15.65
CA LYS A 108 -6.44 13.78 15.00
C LYS A 108 -5.41 13.97 13.88
N GLY A 109 -5.90 14.28 12.68
CA GLY A 109 -5.06 14.54 11.51
C GLY A 109 -4.52 13.27 10.83
N LEU A 110 -4.91 12.09 11.30
CA LEU A 110 -4.70 10.85 10.55
C LEU A 110 -5.44 10.96 9.21
N SER A 111 -4.76 10.55 8.15
CA SER A 111 -5.31 10.52 6.79
C SER A 111 -4.74 9.33 6.05
N ASN A 112 -5.35 8.99 4.91
CA ASN A 112 -4.89 7.89 4.09
C ASN A 112 -3.47 8.17 3.58
N GLN A 113 -2.55 7.27 3.91
CA GLN A 113 -1.11 7.45 3.67
C GLN A 113 -0.72 7.25 2.19
N ILE A 114 -1.58 6.63 1.38
CA ILE A 114 -1.36 6.45 -0.07
C ILE A 114 -1.83 7.69 -0.81
N SER A 115 -3.03 8.19 -0.51
CA SER A 115 -3.54 9.43 -1.08
C SER A 115 -4.48 10.13 -0.11
N ARG A 116 -4.27 11.43 0.12
CA ARG A 116 -5.15 12.24 0.98
C ARG A 116 -6.57 12.39 0.44
N SER A 117 -6.79 12.19 -0.86
CA SER A 117 -8.12 12.22 -1.46
C SER A 117 -8.90 10.90 -1.27
N ASN A 118 -8.21 9.82 -0.90
CA ASN A 118 -8.83 8.53 -0.67
C ASN A 118 -9.48 8.48 0.72
N LYS A 119 -10.42 7.54 0.87
CA LYS A 119 -11.07 7.31 2.16
C LYS A 119 -10.07 6.80 3.18
N LEU A 120 -10.13 7.33 4.39
CA LEU A 120 -9.36 6.82 5.52
C LEU A 120 -9.93 5.48 6.01
N PHE A 121 -11.25 5.39 6.13
CA PHE A 121 -11.95 4.15 6.50
C PHE A 121 -12.82 3.67 5.35
N SER A 122 -12.88 2.36 5.14
CA SER A 122 -13.75 1.72 4.15
C SER A 122 -14.29 0.41 4.71
N PRO A 123 -15.53 0.01 4.39
CA PRO A 123 -16.05 -1.30 4.76
C PRO A 123 -15.34 -2.45 4.04
N ALA A 124 -14.66 -2.19 2.92
CA ALA A 124 -13.95 -3.21 2.14
C ALA A 124 -12.78 -2.62 1.30
N CYS A 125 -11.86 -3.48 0.90
CA CYS A 125 -10.83 -3.18 -0.10
C CYS A 125 -11.37 -3.54 -1.49
N ASP A 126 -11.89 -2.56 -2.23
CA ASP A 126 -12.70 -2.81 -3.43
C ASP A 126 -12.02 -2.28 -4.69
N ARG A 127 -11.67 -3.19 -5.60
CA ARG A 127 -11.02 -2.86 -6.89
C ARG A 127 -11.89 -2.00 -7.81
N THR A 128 -13.20 -2.00 -7.61
CA THR A 128 -14.15 -1.18 -8.38
C THR A 128 -14.27 0.24 -7.82
N LYS A 129 -13.82 0.46 -6.57
CA LYS A 129 -13.84 1.75 -5.87
C LYS A 129 -12.41 2.18 -5.55
N LEU A 130 -11.80 2.89 -6.50
CA LEU A 130 -10.36 3.20 -6.42
C LEU A 130 -9.98 4.07 -5.21
N ASP A 131 -10.94 4.79 -4.64
CA ASP A 131 -10.79 5.62 -3.44
C ASP A 131 -10.64 4.80 -2.14
N THR A 132 -10.79 3.47 -2.18
CA THR A 132 -10.51 2.60 -1.02
C THR A 132 -9.04 2.22 -0.89
N LEU A 133 -8.21 2.52 -1.90
CA LEU A 133 -6.78 2.20 -1.81
C LEU A 133 -6.14 2.97 -0.63
N GLY A 134 -5.49 2.26 0.28
CA GLY A 134 -4.87 2.78 1.50
C GLY A 134 -5.83 2.91 2.68
N SER A 135 -7.11 2.55 2.52
CA SER A 135 -8.09 2.65 3.60
C SER A 135 -7.85 1.61 4.68
N ILE A 136 -8.17 1.97 5.91
CA ILE A 136 -8.31 1.08 7.05
C ILE A 136 -9.68 0.42 6.99
N ILE A 137 -9.72 -0.89 7.21
CA ILE A 137 -10.92 -1.72 7.15
C ILE A 137 -11.08 -2.39 8.51
N PHE A 138 -12.26 -2.22 9.09
CA PHE A 138 -12.68 -2.90 10.29
C PHE A 138 -13.68 -3.99 9.95
N GLU A 139 -13.39 -5.20 10.39
CA GLU A 139 -14.27 -6.35 10.22
C GLU A 139 -14.66 -6.90 11.59
N LYS A 140 -15.93 -7.28 11.75
CA LYS A 140 -16.45 -8.00 12.91
C LYS A 140 -16.25 -9.50 12.71
N GLY A 141 -15.60 -10.13 13.67
CA GLY A 141 -15.51 -11.57 13.81
C GLY A 141 -16.77 -12.12 14.46
N THR A 142 -17.37 -13.13 13.83
CA THR A 142 -18.50 -13.89 14.37
C THR A 142 -18.13 -15.37 14.45
N PRO A 143 -18.50 -16.10 15.50
CA PRO A 143 -18.21 -17.52 15.61
C PRO A 143 -18.80 -18.31 14.45
N LYS A 144 -17.98 -19.13 13.78
CA LYS A 144 -18.44 -20.00 12.69
C LYS A 144 -19.14 -21.25 13.27
N PRO A 145 -20.36 -21.59 12.82
CA PRO A 145 -20.99 -22.87 13.16
C PRO A 145 -20.18 -24.06 12.58
N PRO A 146 -20.15 -25.26 13.21
CA PRO A 146 -20.88 -25.68 14.40
C PRO A 146 -20.13 -25.49 15.74
N ASP A 147 -18.80 -25.37 15.72
CA ASP A 147 -17.97 -25.50 16.93
C ASP A 147 -17.50 -24.15 17.50
N GLY A 148 -17.68 -23.05 16.76
CA GLY A 148 -17.32 -21.69 17.21
C GLY A 148 -15.82 -21.41 17.36
N ALA A 149 -14.95 -22.39 17.13
CA ALA A 149 -13.50 -22.29 17.33
C ALA A 149 -12.79 -21.33 16.35
N SER A 150 -13.46 -20.91 15.28
CA SER A 150 -12.92 -19.96 14.30
C SER A 150 -13.91 -18.84 14.03
N LEU A 151 -13.39 -17.64 13.80
CA LEU A 151 -14.18 -16.46 13.49
C LEU A 151 -14.31 -16.27 11.97
N ALA A 152 -15.54 -16.05 11.50
CA ALA A 152 -15.83 -15.50 10.19
C ALA A 152 -15.89 -13.98 10.30
N TYR A 153 -15.19 -13.28 9.41
CA TYR A 153 -15.08 -11.84 9.44
C TYR A 153 -15.91 -11.21 8.32
N ALA A 154 -16.69 -10.19 8.67
CA ALA A 154 -17.50 -9.39 7.75
C ALA A 154 -17.33 -7.90 8.08
N PRO A 155 -17.61 -6.98 7.13
CA PRO A 155 -17.53 -5.55 7.39
C PRO A 155 -18.30 -5.15 8.66
N LEU A 156 -17.67 -4.33 9.50
CA LEU A 156 -18.30 -3.78 10.69
C LEU A 156 -19.36 -2.76 10.28
N ALA A 157 -20.61 -2.97 10.68
CA ALA A 157 -21.71 -2.09 10.33
C ALA A 157 -21.59 -0.75 11.07
N ASP A 158 -22.05 0.34 10.44
CA ASP A 158 -21.98 1.68 11.02
C ASP A 158 -22.87 1.82 12.27
N ASP A 159 -23.99 1.11 12.32
CA ASP A 159 -24.92 1.04 13.45
C ASP A 159 -24.56 -0.04 14.48
N GLU A 160 -23.40 -0.70 14.36
CA GLU A 160 -23.00 -1.75 15.28
C GLU A 160 -22.91 -1.20 16.72
N PRO A 161 -23.66 -1.76 17.67
CA PRO A 161 -23.61 -1.33 19.06
C PRO A 161 -22.28 -1.72 19.69
N LEU A 162 -21.67 -0.80 20.41
CA LEU A 162 -20.41 -1.04 21.11
C LEU A 162 -20.63 -1.58 22.54
N GLY A 163 -21.88 -1.70 22.99
CA GLY A 163 -22.26 -2.12 24.34
C GLY A 163 -21.53 -3.37 24.86
N ALA A 164 -21.42 -4.39 24.01
CA ALA A 164 -20.76 -5.66 24.32
C ALA A 164 -19.39 -5.77 23.64
N PRO A 165 -18.46 -6.60 24.17
CA PRO A 165 -17.18 -6.85 23.54
C PRO A 165 -17.34 -7.41 22.12
N LEU A 166 -16.59 -6.83 21.17
CA LEU A 166 -16.57 -7.23 19.77
C LEU A 166 -15.21 -7.84 19.42
N SER A 167 -15.21 -9.02 18.80
CA SER A 167 -14.02 -9.53 18.12
C SER A 167 -13.84 -8.77 16.81
N LEU A 168 -12.76 -8.03 16.66
CA LEU A 168 -12.48 -7.18 15.50
C LEU A 168 -11.21 -7.63 14.78
N ARG A 169 -11.18 -7.40 13.47
CA ARG A 169 -9.97 -7.44 12.66
C ARG A 169 -9.76 -6.09 12.00
N LEU A 170 -8.56 -5.55 12.16
CA LEU A 170 -8.11 -4.37 11.42
C LEU A 170 -7.22 -4.82 10.25
N SER A 171 -7.55 -4.33 9.06
CA SER A 171 -6.76 -4.54 7.84
C SER A 171 -6.54 -3.22 7.10
N ILE A 172 -5.51 -3.17 6.26
CA ILE A 172 -5.23 -2.06 5.34
C ILE A 172 -5.45 -2.52 3.91
N CYS A 173 -6.08 -1.68 3.09
CA CYS A 173 -6.16 -1.90 1.64
C CYS A 173 -4.85 -1.48 0.96
N GLY A 174 -3.95 -2.43 0.74
CA GLY A 174 -2.63 -2.20 0.15
C GLY A 174 -2.65 -2.09 -1.37
N ARG A 175 -1.46 -1.96 -1.96
CA ARG A 175 -1.25 -1.91 -3.42
C ARG A 175 -1.95 -3.08 -4.12
N GLY A 176 -2.55 -2.79 -5.27
CA GLY A 176 -3.29 -3.79 -6.04
C GLY A 176 -4.59 -4.25 -5.38
N PHE A 177 -5.08 -3.50 -4.38
CA PHE A 177 -6.24 -3.85 -3.55
C PHE A 177 -6.06 -5.17 -2.81
N SER A 178 -4.83 -5.41 -2.35
CA SER A 178 -4.53 -6.52 -1.47
C SER A 178 -4.94 -6.17 -0.04
N VAL A 179 -5.60 -7.09 0.65
CA VAL A 179 -5.96 -6.90 2.07
C VAL A 179 -4.77 -7.32 2.92
N ILE A 180 -4.18 -6.35 3.63
CA ILE A 180 -3.07 -6.58 4.55
C ILE A 180 -3.65 -6.61 5.95
N ARG A 181 -3.69 -7.79 6.58
CA ARG A 181 -4.19 -7.95 7.94
C ARG A 181 -3.16 -7.41 8.93
N VAL A 182 -3.59 -6.49 9.80
CA VAL A 182 -2.74 -5.88 10.82
C VAL A 182 -2.85 -6.67 12.11
N ALA A 183 -4.06 -6.81 12.65
CA ALA A 183 -4.29 -7.56 13.88
C ALA A 183 -5.75 -8.02 14.00
N GLU A 184 -5.94 -9.04 14.82
CA GLU A 184 -7.23 -9.46 15.37
C GLU A 184 -7.19 -9.20 16.89
N PHE A 185 -8.23 -8.58 17.43
CA PHE A 185 -8.29 -8.15 18.82
C PHE A 185 -9.74 -8.08 19.30
N THR A 186 -9.92 -8.00 20.62
CA THR A 186 -11.25 -7.77 21.22
C THR A 186 -11.33 -6.32 21.68
N PHE A 187 -12.43 -5.65 21.33
CA PHE A 187 -12.71 -4.26 21.72
C PHE A 187 -13.98 -4.18 22.57
#